data_AF-A0A1M3BJC4-F1
#
_entry.id   AF-A0A1M3BJC4-F1
#
_cell.length_a   1.000
_cell.length_b   1.000
_cell.length_c   1.000
_cell.angle_alpha   90.00
_cell.angle_beta   90.00
_cell.angle_gamma   90.00
#
_symmetry.space_group_name_H-M   'P 1'
#
loop_
_entity.id
_entity.type
_entity.pdbx_description
1 polymer ?
#
loop_
_entity_poly.entity_id
_entity_poly.type
_entity_poly.pdbx_seq_one_letter_code
_entity_poly.pdbx_strand_id
1 'polypeptide(L)'
;MDEKSEGVAKRARKVGDPELLVALRHDLRRRILRAMAEEDPVSPRRLAEVLHEPLSNVSYHVRVLADDCGAIELVDTRPVRGSMQHFYSSLVEEPWALAALGLDGSGGQEDGEGHDAGRAAA
;
A
#
# COMPACT_ATOMS: atom_id res chain seq x y z
N MET A 1 15.87 12.31 35.04
CA MET A 1 17.04 12.21 34.15
C MET A 1 16.49 11.60 32.88
N ASP A 2 15.87 12.46 32.11
CA ASP A 2 15.04 12.14 30.96
C ASP A 2 15.96 12.32 29.76
N GLU A 3 16.67 11.24 29.44
CA GLU A 3 17.64 11.24 28.34
C GLU A 3 16.87 10.95 27.05
N LYS A 4 16.58 12.05 26.35
CA LYS A 4 16.28 12.12 24.92
C LYS A 4 16.96 11.00 24.13
N SER A 5 16.21 10.05 23.63
CA SER A 5 16.61 9.26 22.46
C SER A 5 16.14 10.00 21.22
N GLU A 6 16.96 10.98 20.80
CA GLU A 6 16.83 11.67 19.53
C GLU A 6 16.87 10.65 18.38
N GLY A 7 15.77 10.62 17.63
CA GLY A 7 15.60 9.76 16.47
C GLY A 7 16.66 10.04 15.43
N VAL A 8 17.52 9.06 15.20
CA VAL A 8 18.28 8.96 13.95
C VAL A 8 17.24 8.76 12.86
N ALA A 9 16.91 9.82 12.14
CA ALA A 9 16.16 9.74 10.89
C ALA A 9 16.98 8.88 9.93
N LYS A 10 16.70 7.57 9.94
CA LYS A 10 17.23 6.59 9.00
C LYS A 10 16.88 7.14 7.62
N ARG A 11 17.89 7.58 6.85
CA ARG A 11 17.69 7.94 5.45
C ARG A 11 16.96 6.78 4.80
N ALA A 12 15.69 7.00 4.43
CA ALA A 12 14.88 5.97 3.80
C ALA A 12 15.65 5.48 2.57
N ARG A 13 15.89 4.17 2.52
CA ARG A 13 16.52 3.56 1.35
C ARG A 13 15.54 3.76 0.20
N LYS A 14 15.93 4.52 -0.83
CA LYS A 14 15.14 4.66 -2.05
C LYS A 14 15.02 3.29 -2.72
N VAL A 15 13.80 2.87 -3.03
CA VAL A 15 13.52 1.61 -3.72
C VAL A 15 13.92 1.78 -5.19
N GLY A 16 14.67 0.83 -5.76
CA GLY A 16 15.14 0.93 -7.14
C GLY A 16 14.02 0.66 -8.17
N ASP A 17 14.21 1.17 -9.38
CA ASP A 17 13.25 0.98 -10.48
C ASP A 17 12.99 -0.51 -10.80
N PRO A 18 14.01 -1.40 -10.89
CA PRO A 18 13.77 -2.81 -11.15
C PRO A 18 12.90 -3.48 -10.08
N GLU A 19 13.13 -3.17 -8.81
CA GLU A 19 12.38 -3.72 -7.69
C GLU A 19 10.93 -3.20 -7.68
N LEU A 20 10.72 -1.92 -8.00
CA LEU A 20 9.39 -1.35 -8.16
C LEU A 20 8.65 -1.96 -9.36
N LEU A 21 9.32 -2.18 -10.49
CA LEU A 21 8.72 -2.88 -11.63
C LEU A 21 8.30 -4.30 -11.23
N VAL A 22 9.16 -5.02 -10.50
CA VAL A 22 8.80 -6.34 -9.97
C VAL A 22 7.62 -6.24 -9.03
N ALA A 23 7.58 -5.30 -8.09
CA ALA A 23 6.47 -5.09 -7.15
C ALA A 23 5.14 -4.85 -7.87
N LEU A 24 5.14 -3.96 -8.86
CA LEU A 24 3.94 -3.48 -9.54
C LEU A 24 3.37 -4.46 -10.58
N ARG A 25 4.11 -5.51 -10.95
CA ARG A 25 3.65 -6.56 -11.89
C ARG A 25 2.50 -7.45 -11.38
N HIS A 26 2.12 -7.38 -10.10
CA HIS A 26 1.07 -8.22 -9.54
C HIS A 26 -0.11 -7.39 -9.04
N ASP A 27 -1.32 -7.75 -9.44
CA ASP A 27 -2.55 -7.01 -9.14
C ASP A 27 -2.78 -6.81 -7.65
N LEU A 28 -2.64 -7.88 -6.86
CA LEU A 28 -2.81 -7.79 -5.41
C LEU A 28 -1.75 -6.93 -4.73
N ARG A 29 -0.51 -6.88 -5.24
CA ARG A 29 0.53 -6.00 -4.67
C ARG A 29 0.22 -4.53 -4.95
N ARG A 30 -0.28 -4.20 -6.15
CA ARG A 30 -0.76 -2.85 -6.48
C ARG A 30 -1.94 -2.44 -5.58
N ARG A 31 -2.89 -3.35 -5.36
CA ARG A 31 -4.02 -3.14 -4.44
C ARG A 31 -3.55 -2.92 -3.00
N ILE A 32 -2.59 -3.70 -2.51
CA ILE A 32 -1.98 -3.52 -1.19
C ILE A 32 -1.33 -2.13 -1.08
N LEU A 33 -0.46 -1.76 -2.03
CA LEU A 33 0.23 -0.47 -2.00
C LEU A 33 -0.75 0.72 -2.08
N ARG A 34 -1.83 0.61 -2.86
CA ARG A 34 -2.93 1.60 -2.85
C ARG A 34 -3.62 1.69 -1.49
N ALA A 35 -3.99 0.56 -0.89
CA ALA A 35 -4.63 0.56 0.42
C ALA A 35 -3.72 1.12 1.52
N MET A 36 -2.40 0.91 1.41
CA MET A 36 -1.43 1.54 2.32
C MET A 36 -1.38 3.07 2.16
N ALA A 37 -1.69 3.62 0.98
CA ALA A 37 -1.75 5.08 0.81
C ALA A 37 -2.96 5.71 1.54
N GLU A 38 -3.99 4.92 1.87
CA GLU A 38 -5.15 5.37 2.66
C GLU A 38 -4.92 5.21 4.17
N GLU A 39 -4.19 4.17 4.58
CA GLU A 39 -3.87 3.85 5.98
C GLU A 39 -2.40 3.40 6.08
N ASP A 40 -1.53 4.24 6.66
CA ASP A 40 -0.10 3.96 6.89
C ASP A 40 0.30 4.44 8.30
N PRO A 41 0.93 3.60 9.17
CA PRO A 41 1.26 2.19 8.97
C PRO A 41 0.09 1.24 9.17
N VAL A 42 0.09 0.12 8.44
CA VAL A 42 -1.03 -0.83 8.42
C VAL A 42 -0.56 -2.28 8.55
N SER A 43 -1.39 -3.10 9.17
CA SER A 43 -1.10 -4.53 9.36
C SER A 43 -1.63 -5.38 8.19
N PRO A 44 -1.03 -6.57 7.91
CA PRO A 44 -1.55 -7.52 6.92
C PRO A 44 -3.00 -7.93 7.19
N ARG A 45 -3.38 -7.99 8.46
CA ARG A 45 -4.76 -8.28 8.87
C ARG A 45 -5.72 -7.20 8.43
N ARG A 46 -5.38 -5.94 8.68
CA ARG A 46 -6.20 -4.80 8.28
C ARG A 46 -6.30 -4.69 6.76
N LEU A 47 -5.19 -4.90 6.04
CA LEU A 47 -5.17 -4.98 4.58
C LEU A 47 -6.09 -6.09 4.05
N ALA A 48 -6.05 -7.28 4.65
CA ALA A 48 -6.93 -8.40 4.27
C ALA A 48 -8.42 -8.07 4.46
N GLU A 49 -8.76 -7.39 5.56
CA GLU A 49 -10.11 -6.94 5.85
C GLU A 49 -10.60 -5.92 4.82
N VAL A 50 -9.81 -4.88 4.51
CA VAL A 50 -10.18 -3.81 3.57
C VAL A 50 -10.21 -4.30 2.12
N LEU A 51 -9.27 -5.17 1.73
CA LEU A 51 -9.20 -5.69 0.36
C LEU A 51 -10.17 -6.84 0.11
N HIS A 52 -10.84 -7.36 1.15
CA HIS A 52 -11.67 -8.56 1.10
C HIS A 52 -10.92 -9.78 0.53
N GLU A 53 -9.67 -9.95 0.95
CA GLU A 53 -8.77 -11.02 0.49
C GLU A 53 -8.38 -11.95 1.64
N PRO A 54 -8.07 -13.23 1.37
CA PRO A 54 -7.60 -14.14 2.42
C PRO A 54 -6.31 -13.63 3.08
N LEU A 55 -6.26 -13.67 4.42
CA LEU A 55 -5.10 -13.20 5.19
C LEU A 55 -3.79 -13.89 4.78
N SER A 56 -3.83 -15.19 4.47
CA SER A 56 -2.65 -15.93 4.01
C SER A 56 -2.10 -15.37 2.69
N ASN A 57 -2.99 -15.00 1.77
CA ASN A 57 -2.64 -14.44 0.47
C ASN A 57 -2.04 -13.02 0.63
N VAL A 58 -2.70 -12.16 1.41
CA VAL A 58 -2.18 -10.82 1.71
C VAL A 58 -0.83 -10.90 2.44
N SER A 59 -0.71 -11.77 3.44
CA SER A 59 0.53 -11.94 4.20
C SER A 59 1.68 -12.46 3.34
N TYR A 60 1.40 -13.26 2.31
CA TYR A 60 2.40 -13.66 1.32
C TYR A 60 2.88 -12.46 0.52
N HIS A 61 1.97 -11.66 -0.04
CA HIS A 61 2.35 -10.51 -0.85
C HIS A 61 3.00 -9.37 -0.06
N VAL A 62 2.61 -9.16 1.20
CA VAL A 62 3.30 -8.21 2.10
C VAL A 62 4.76 -8.65 2.29
N ARG A 63 5.01 -9.94 2.56
CA ARG A 63 6.40 -10.45 2.68
C ARG A 63 7.19 -10.26 1.38
N VAL A 64 6.62 -10.60 0.22
CA VAL A 64 7.28 -10.36 -1.07
C VAL A 64 7.58 -8.86 -1.29
N LEU A 65 6.66 -7.97 -0.91
CA LEU A 65 6.87 -6.53 -1.02
C LEU A 65 7.98 -6.03 -0.08
N ALA A 66 8.09 -6.59 1.12
CA ALA A 66 9.10 -6.20 2.10
C ALA A 66 10.47 -6.80 1.79
N ASP A 67 10.53 -8.12 1.58
CA ASP A 67 11.75 -8.91 1.54
C ASP A 67 12.37 -8.91 0.14
N ASP A 68 11.57 -9.13 -0.91
CA ASP A 68 12.08 -9.28 -2.28
C ASP A 68 12.11 -7.95 -3.04
N CYS A 69 11.11 -7.09 -2.82
CA CYS A 69 10.99 -5.81 -3.54
C CYS A 69 11.52 -4.62 -2.73
N GLY A 70 11.58 -4.74 -1.40
CA GLY A 70 11.92 -3.60 -0.53
C GLY A 70 10.98 -2.40 -0.66
N ALA A 71 9.76 -2.60 -1.20
CA ALA A 71 8.78 -1.55 -1.48
C ALA A 71 7.98 -1.11 -0.24
N ILE A 72 8.05 -1.88 0.84
CA ILE A 72 7.47 -1.58 2.14
C ILE A 72 8.48 -1.97 3.24
N GLU A 73 8.36 -1.42 4.44
CA GLU A 73 9.17 -1.85 5.59
C GLU A 73 8.34 -2.08 6.85
N LEU A 74 8.78 -3.02 7.69
CA LEU A 74 8.21 -3.24 9.03
C LEU A 74 8.64 -2.08 9.94
N VAL A 75 7.68 -1.27 10.38
CA VAL A 75 7.95 -0.09 11.22
C VAL A 75 7.56 -0.28 12.68
N ASP A 76 6.63 -1.20 12.96
CA ASP A 76 6.16 -1.44 14.33
C ASP A 76 5.64 -2.88 14.51
N THR A 77 5.65 -3.34 15.76
CA THR A 77 5.07 -4.63 16.17
C THR A 77 4.35 -4.47 17.51
N ARG A 78 3.12 -4.96 17.61
CA ARG A 78 2.31 -4.85 18.83
C ARG A 78 1.75 -6.21 19.26
N PRO A 79 1.72 -6.54 20.56
CA PRO A 79 1.07 -7.75 21.05
C PRO A 79 -0.46 -7.64 20.96
N VAL A 80 -1.13 -8.68 20.45
CA VAL A 80 -2.59 -8.75 20.30
C VAL A 80 -3.06 -10.16 20.64
N ARG A 81 -3.81 -10.30 21.75
CA ARG A 81 -4.46 -11.55 22.22
C ARG A 81 -3.67 -12.83 21.91
N GLY A 82 -2.43 -12.91 22.40
CA GLY A 82 -1.59 -14.10 22.29
C GLY A 82 -0.71 -14.19 21.03
N SER A 83 -0.75 -13.20 20.14
CA SER A 83 0.09 -13.13 18.95
C SER A 83 0.76 -11.77 18.80
N MET A 84 1.79 -11.68 17.97
CA MET A 84 2.37 -10.40 17.54
C MET A 84 1.69 -9.94 16.24
N GLN A 85 1.29 -8.67 16.19
CA GLN A 85 0.81 -8.01 14.99
C GLN A 85 1.91 -7.11 14.45
N HIS A 86 2.18 -7.25 13.15
CA HIS A 86 3.18 -6.49 12.42
C HIS A 86 2.52 -5.32 11.67
N PHE A 87 3.18 -4.16 11.63
CA PHE A 87 2.73 -2.97 10.93
C PHE A 87 3.79 -2.50 9.93
N TYR A 88 3.37 -2.26 8.69
CA TYR A 88 4.25 -1.91 7.59
C TYR A 88 3.91 -0.52 7.04
N SER A 89 4.93 0.17 6.55
CA SER A 89 4.82 1.44 5.83
C SER A 89 5.30 1.32 4.39
N SER A 90 4.69 2.09 3.49
CA SER A 90 5.11 2.14 2.09
C SER A 90 6.41 2.94 1.94
N LEU A 91 7.32 2.46 1.09
CA LEU A 91 8.56 3.16 0.70
C LEU A 91 8.51 3.64 -0.76
N VAL A 92 7.35 3.57 -1.40
CA VAL A 92 7.19 3.96 -2.81
C VAL A 92 7.09 5.48 -2.91
N GLU A 93 8.17 6.10 -3.40
CA GLU A 93 8.24 7.56 -3.61
C GLU A 93 8.45 7.93 -5.09
N GLU A 94 8.78 6.98 -5.96
CA GLU A 94 9.05 7.28 -7.37
C GLU A 94 7.80 7.77 -8.10
N PRO A 95 7.84 8.93 -8.79
CA PRO A 95 6.65 9.50 -9.42
C PRO A 95 5.95 8.57 -10.41
N TRP A 96 6.72 7.84 -11.23
CA TRP A 96 6.16 6.91 -12.21
C TRP A 96 5.44 5.74 -11.53
N ALA A 97 5.93 5.29 -10.37
CA ALA A 97 5.34 4.20 -9.61
C ALA A 97 4.05 4.67 -8.92
N LEU A 98 4.05 5.89 -8.38
CA LEU A 98 2.84 6.52 -7.84
C LEU A 98 1.78 6.70 -8.93
N ALA A 99 2.15 7.17 -10.13
CA ALA A 99 1.25 7.27 -11.27
C ALA A 99 0.69 5.89 -11.68
N ALA A 100 1.53 4.86 -11.73
CA ALA A 100 1.08 3.48 -12.03
C ALA A 100 0.13 2.90 -10.96
N LEU A 101 0.17 3.44 -9.74
CA LEU A 101 -0.76 3.12 -8.67
C LEU A 101 -2.02 4.01 -8.68
N GLY A 102 -2.06 5.07 -9.49
CA GLY A 102 -3.13 6.07 -9.46
C GLY A 102 -3.06 7.01 -8.25
N LEU A 103 -1.86 7.21 -7.70
CA LEU A 103 -1.59 7.97 -6.46
C LEU A 103 -0.82 9.28 -6.71
N ASP A 104 -0.63 9.68 -7.97
CA ASP A 104 0.11 10.89 -8.36
C ASP A 104 -0.71 12.19 -8.24
N GLY A 105 -1.93 12.12 -7.68
CA GLY A 105 -2.84 13.26 -7.55
C GLY A 105 -3.55 13.66 -8.85
N SER A 106 -3.36 12.91 -9.96
CA SER A 106 -4.06 13.14 -11.22
C SER A 106 -5.48 12.52 -11.27
N GLY A 107 -5.81 11.68 -10.27
CA GLY A 107 -7.08 10.95 -10.18
C GLY A 107 -8.23 11.79 -9.61
N GLY A 108 -8.78 12.68 -10.43
CA GLY A 108 -9.97 13.45 -10.09
C GLY A 108 -10.75 13.89 -11.33
N GLN A 109 -11.24 12.93 -12.12
CA GLN A 109 -12.39 13.12 -13.01
C GLN A 109 -12.92 11.74 -13.46
N GLU A 110 -13.67 11.05 -12.60
CA GLU A 110 -14.68 10.13 -13.11
C GLU A 110 -15.85 11.00 -13.55
N ASP A 111 -15.84 11.42 -14.81
CA ASP A 111 -17.01 11.99 -15.46
C ASP A 111 -18.10 10.91 -15.42
N GLY A 112 -19.07 11.12 -14.54
CA GLY A 112 -20.31 10.36 -14.52
C GLY A 112 -21.06 10.61 -15.82
N GLU A 113 -20.82 9.78 -16.83
CA GLU A 113 -21.71 9.68 -17.97
C GLU A 113 -22.91 8.82 -17.57
N GLY A 114 -23.83 9.47 -16.86
CA GLY A 114 -25.20 9.03 -16.77
C GLY A 114 -25.77 8.97 -18.18
N HIS A 115 -25.87 7.75 -18.73
CA HIS A 115 -26.58 7.50 -19.97
C HIS A 115 -28.08 7.72 -19.72
N ASP A 116 -28.49 8.99 -19.77
CA ASP A 116 -29.87 9.38 -20.05
C ASP A 116 -30.21 8.93 -21.47
N ALA A 117 -30.91 7.81 -21.58
CA ALA A 117 -31.66 7.44 -22.77
C ALA A 117 -33.16 7.45 -22.45
N GLY A 118 -33.64 8.60 -21.97
CA GLY A 118 -35.03 9.01 -22.12
C GLY A 118 -35.28 9.66 -23.49
N ARG A 119 -35.68 8.88 -24.49
CA ARG A 119 -36.39 9.32 -25.71
C ARG A 119 -36.92 8.07 -26.42
N ALA A 120 -38.08 7.98 -27.03
CA ALA A 120 -39.34 8.71 -27.04
C ALA A 120 -40.30 7.83 -27.88
N ALA A 121 -41.59 7.91 -27.57
CA ALA A 121 -42.75 7.74 -28.46
C ALA A 121 -42.58 7.04 -29.82
N ALA A 122 -43.28 5.91 -30.00
CA ALA A 122 -44.19 5.66 -31.12
C ALA A 122 -45.15 4.51 -30.77
#